data_AF-A0A9E6J962-F1
#
_entry.id   AF-A0A9E6J962-F1
#
_cell.length_a   1.000
_cell.length_b   1.000
_cell.length_c   1.000
_cell.angle_alpha   90.00
_cell.angle_beta   90.00
_cell.angle_gamma   90.00
#
_symmetry.space_group_name_H-M   'P 1'
#
loop_
_entity.id
_entity.type
_entity.pdbx_description
1 polymer ?
#
loop_
_entity_poly.entity_id
_entity_poly.type
_entity_poly.pdbx_seq_one_letter_code
_entity_poly.pdbx_strand_id
1 'polypeptide(L)'
;MKNILYSIIWVLVSLVFGHVVISVSDMPIPEGIIGMMVLLVFLATGICDSNRMSFTSNLLVRHIPLLITPVSVGLMIKWDIVESNLSILLASVFGGTLLTLIVMAFLINILERDKK
;
A
#
# COMPACT_ATOMS: atom_id res chain seq x y z
N MET A 1 -25.52 -6.42 -5.05
CA MET A 1 -25.45 -5.26 -4.12
C MET A 1 -25.07 -5.66 -2.70
N LYS A 2 -25.81 -6.56 -2.01
CA LYS A 2 -25.50 -6.98 -0.63
C LYS A 2 -24.05 -7.44 -0.39
N ASN A 3 -23.46 -8.21 -1.32
CA ASN A 3 -22.08 -8.69 -1.19
C ASN A 3 -21.02 -7.58 -1.34
N ILE A 4 -21.31 -6.52 -2.10
CA ILE A 4 -20.37 -5.40 -2.30
C ILE A 4 -20.29 -4.57 -1.02
N LEU A 5 -21.44 -4.27 -0.43
CA LEU A 5 -21.52 -3.53 0.82
C LEU A 5 -20.78 -4.26 1.95
N TYR A 6 -20.96 -5.59 2.04
CA TYR A 6 -20.25 -6.44 2.99
C TYR A 6 -18.72 -6.29 2.87
N SER A 7 -18.18 -6.41 1.66
CA SER A 7 -16.74 -6.35 1.43
C SER A 7 -16.17 -4.95 1.66
N ILE A 8 -16.89 -3.89 1.26
CA ILE A 8 -16.49 -2.49 1.55
C ILE A 8 -16.43 -2.25 3.06
N ILE A 9 -17.41 -2.76 3.82
CA ILE A 9 -17.43 -2.63 5.29
C ILE A 9 -16.20 -3.29 5.90
N TRP A 10 -15.85 -4.52 5.48
CA TRP A 10 -14.69 -5.20 6.01
C TRP A 10 -13.37 -4.51 5.67
N VAL A 11 -13.23 -3.96 4.46
CA VAL A 11 -12.06 -3.17 4.09
C VAL A 11 -11.96 -1.89 4.92
N LEU A 12 -13.09 -1.21 5.17
CA LEU A 12 -13.13 -0.03 6.04
C LEU A 12 -12.79 -0.36 7.49
N VAL A 13 -13.37 -1.43 8.04
CA VAL A 13 -13.10 -1.89 9.41
C VAL A 13 -11.62 -2.24 9.58
N SER A 14 -11.02 -2.95 8.62
CA SER A 14 -9.60 -3.28 8.70
C SER A 14 -8.71 -2.04 8.59
N LEU A 15 -9.09 -1.05 7.78
CA LEU A 15 -8.38 0.22 7.66
C LEU A 15 -8.44 1.03 8.96
N VAL A 16 -9.62 1.13 9.59
CA VAL A 16 -9.81 1.82 10.88
C VAL A 16 -9.01 1.13 11.97
N PHE A 17 -9.01 -0.21 12.00
CA PHE A 17 -8.19 -0.96 12.95
C PHE A 17 -6.70 -0.69 12.73
N GLY A 18 -6.24 -0.64 11.48
CA GLY A 18 -4.86 -0.29 11.15
C GLY A 18 -4.47 1.12 11.57
N HIS A 19 -5.37 2.09 11.40
CA HIS A 19 -5.19 3.45 11.89
C HIS A 19 -5.04 3.51 13.41
N VAL A 20 -5.90 2.81 14.15
CA VAL A 20 -5.81 2.72 15.63
C VAL A 20 -4.48 2.09 16.06
N VAL A 21 -4.06 1.01 15.40
CA VAL A 21 -2.79 0.33 15.72
C VAL A 21 -1.59 1.25 15.51
N ILE A 22 -1.54 2.00 14.39
CA ILE A 22 -0.44 2.93 14.12
C ILE A 22 -0.48 4.13 15.07
N SER A 23 -1.67 4.66 15.36
CA SER A 23 -1.84 5.77 16.29
C SER A 23 -1.36 5.43 17.71
N VAL A 24 -1.38 4.15 18.10
CA VAL A 24 -0.86 3.70 19.40
C VAL A 24 0.63 3.35 19.34
N SER A 25 1.11 2.89 18.19
CA SER A 25 2.47 2.35 18.04
C SER A 25 3.50 3.37 17.51
N ASP A 26 3.09 4.59 17.14
CA ASP A 26 3.93 5.68 16.58
C ASP A 26 4.88 5.22 15.45
N MET A 27 4.47 4.21 14.68
CA MET A 27 5.28 3.67 13.60
C MET A 27 5.14 4.51 12.32
N PRO A 28 6.24 4.84 11.62
CA PRO A 28 6.21 5.59 10.36
C PRO A 28 5.80 4.70 9.18
N ILE A 29 4.75 3.90 9.33
CA ILE A 29 4.23 2.97 8.32
C ILE A 29 2.88 3.49 7.84
N PRO A 30 2.63 3.52 6.51
CA PRO A 30 1.31 3.82 5.99
C PRO A 30 0.23 2.89 6.54
N GLU A 31 -0.87 3.48 7.00
CA GLU A 31 -2.04 2.76 7.56
C GLU A 31 -2.69 1.76 6.62
N GLY A 32 -2.60 2.00 5.31
CA GLY A 32 -3.02 1.02 4.30
C GLY A 32 -2.31 -0.32 4.43
N ILE A 33 -1.01 -0.34 4.75
CA ILE A 33 -0.22 -1.58 4.85
C ILE A 33 -0.69 -2.40 6.07
N ILE A 34 -0.85 -1.74 7.21
CA ILE A 34 -1.35 -2.41 8.42
C ILE A 34 -2.80 -2.86 8.24
N GLY A 35 -3.65 -2.04 7.61
CA GLY A 35 -5.03 -2.41 7.29
C GLY A 35 -5.11 -3.64 6.38
N MET A 36 -4.17 -3.81 5.44
CA MET A 36 -4.07 -5.03 4.63
C MET A 36 -3.63 -6.25 5.44
N MET A 37 -2.69 -6.09 6.37
CA MET A 37 -2.26 -7.16 7.29
C MET A 37 -3.40 -7.60 8.23
N VAL A 38 -4.17 -6.65 8.77
CA VAL A 38 -5.34 -6.95 9.60
C VAL A 38 -6.41 -7.69 8.79
N LEU A 39 -6.68 -7.24 7.57
CA LEU A 39 -7.62 -7.92 6.68
C LEU A 39 -7.16 -9.35 6.38
N LEU A 40 -5.86 -9.56 6.12
CA LEU A 40 -5.27 -10.89 5.96
C LEU A 40 -5.56 -11.79 7.17
N VAL A 41 -5.40 -11.27 8.40
CA VAL A 41 -5.70 -12.03 9.63
C VAL A 41 -7.19 -12.40 9.70
N PHE A 42 -8.10 -11.49 9.33
CA PHE A 42 -9.54 -11.79 9.28
C PHE A 42 -9.92 -12.83 8.22
N LEU A 43 -9.23 -12.84 7.08
CA LEU A 43 -9.40 -13.90 6.07
C LEU A 43 -8.81 -15.23 6.57
N ALA A 44 -7.63 -15.20 7.16
CA ALA A 44 -6.93 -16.41 7.65
C ALA A 44 -7.68 -17.09 8.80
N THR A 45 -8.36 -16.31 9.65
CA THR A 45 -9.20 -16.82 10.74
C THR A 45 -10.58 -17.31 10.27
N GLY A 46 -10.93 -17.13 8.98
CA GLY A 46 -12.21 -17.56 8.42
C GLY A 46 -13.42 -16.72 8.84
N ILE A 47 -13.20 -15.61 9.56
CA ILE A 47 -14.24 -14.67 9.99
C ILE A 47 -14.89 -14.01 8.77
N CYS A 48 -14.12 -13.82 7.70
CA CYS A 48 -14.59 -13.20 6.47
C CYS A 48 -14.51 -14.13 5.25
N ASP A 49 -15.61 -14.20 4.48
CA ASP A 49 -15.71 -15.02 3.28
C ASP A 49 -14.87 -14.44 2.12
N SER A 50 -13.77 -15.12 1.81
CA SER A 50 -12.85 -14.79 0.72
C SER A 50 -13.56 -14.66 -0.63
N ASN A 51 -14.58 -15.49 -0.89
CA ASN A 51 -15.26 -15.52 -2.18
C ASN A 51 -16.14 -14.28 -2.40
N ARG A 52 -16.61 -13.66 -1.31
CA ARG A 52 -17.38 -12.40 -1.34
C ARG A 52 -16.45 -11.18 -1.43
N MET A 53 -15.26 -11.27 -0.85
CA MET A 53 -14.25 -10.22 -0.92
C MET A 53 -13.63 -10.09 -2.31
N SER A 54 -13.30 -11.21 -2.96
CA SER A 54 -12.60 -11.24 -4.25
C SER A 54 -13.27 -10.40 -5.33
N PHE A 55 -14.60 -10.42 -5.44
CA PHE A 55 -15.35 -9.64 -6.43
C PHE A 55 -15.18 -8.13 -6.22
N THR A 56 -15.29 -7.67 -4.98
CA THR A 56 -15.25 -6.23 -4.67
C THR A 56 -13.82 -5.71 -4.72
N SER A 57 -12.85 -6.48 -4.22
CA SER A 57 -11.43 -6.13 -4.32
C SER A 57 -10.99 -6.01 -5.77
N ASN A 58 -11.39 -6.93 -6.65
CA ASN A 58 -11.11 -6.83 -8.09
C ASN A 58 -11.74 -5.59 -8.73
N LEU A 59 -12.96 -5.23 -8.32
CA LEU A 59 -13.62 -4.03 -8.80
C LEU A 59 -12.85 -2.78 -8.36
N LEU A 60 -12.44 -2.70 -7.10
CA LEU A 60 -11.70 -1.55 -6.56
C LEU A 60 -10.31 -1.41 -7.20
N VAL A 61 -9.57 -2.53 -7.33
CA VAL A 61 -8.27 -2.57 -8.02
C VAL A 61 -8.39 -2.12 -9.47
N ARG A 62 -9.45 -2.56 -10.18
CA ARG A 62 -9.72 -2.12 -11.55
C ARG A 62 -9.94 -0.60 -11.67
N HIS A 63 -10.42 0.04 -10.62
CA HIS A 63 -10.67 1.50 -10.57
C HIS A 63 -9.63 2.26 -9.75
N ILE A 64 -8.49 1.64 -9.37
CA ILE A 64 -7.36 2.35 -8.75
C ILE A 64 -6.93 3.61 -9.54
N PRO A 65 -6.92 3.62 -10.89
CA PRO A 65 -6.58 4.85 -11.62
C PRO A 65 -7.45 6.05 -11.24
N LEU A 66 -8.75 5.85 -10.98
CA LEU A 66 -9.65 6.90 -10.50
C LEU A 66 -9.28 7.41 -9.10
N LEU A 67 -8.73 6.56 -8.24
CA LEU A 67 -8.29 6.91 -6.89
C LEU A 67 -6.91 7.61 -6.88
N ILE A 68 -6.02 7.24 -7.80
CA ILE A 68 -4.70 7.87 -7.94
C ILE A 68 -4.83 9.26 -8.57
N THR A 69 -5.74 9.44 -9.53
CA THR A 69 -5.94 10.72 -10.23
C THR A 69 -6.05 11.93 -9.28
N PRO A 70 -6.94 11.96 -8.27
CA PRO A 70 -7.06 13.08 -7.32
C PRO A 70 -5.79 13.32 -6.49
N VAL A 71 -5.08 12.25 -6.13
CA VAL A 71 -3.78 12.38 -5.43
C VAL A 71 -2.75 13.06 -6.34
N SER A 72 -2.70 12.64 -7.61
CA SER A 72 -1.79 13.21 -8.61
C SER A 72 -2.10 14.68 -8.92
N VAL A 73 -3.37 15.06 -9.13
CA VAL A 73 -3.71 16.48 -9.35
C VAL A 73 -3.47 17.33 -8.10
N GLY A 74 -3.55 16.74 -6.89
CA GLY A 74 -3.15 17.41 -5.65
C GLY A 74 -1.69 17.86 -5.66
N LEU A 75 -0.79 17.12 -6.32
CA LEU A 75 0.61 17.51 -6.51
C LEU A 75 0.73 18.69 -7.49
N MET A 76 -0.10 18.74 -8.53
CA MET A 76 -0.09 19.83 -9.51
C MET A 76 -0.49 21.17 -8.91
N ILE A 77 -1.27 21.20 -7.83
CA ILE A 77 -1.59 22.44 -7.10
C ILE A 77 -0.32 23.08 -6.51
N LYS A 78 0.70 22.26 -6.20
CA LYS A 78 2.00 22.70 -5.66
C LYS A 78 3.12 22.62 -6.70
N TRP A 79 2.79 22.91 -7.97
CA TRP A 79 3.72 22.75 -9.08
C TRP A 79 5.02 23.55 -8.91
N ASP A 80 4.97 24.77 -8.36
CA ASP A 80 6.15 25.63 -8.15
C ASP A 80 7.25 24.98 -7.30
N ILE A 81 6.85 24.20 -6.29
CA ILE A 81 7.77 23.49 -5.39
C ILE A 81 8.40 22.30 -6.13
N VAL A 82 7.63 21.64 -6.99
CA VAL A 82 8.09 20.51 -7.78
C VAL A 82 9.08 20.97 -8.85
N GLU A 83 8.79 22.08 -9.53
CA GLU A 83 9.65 22.64 -10.58
C GLU A 83 11.01 23.10 -10.03
N SER A 84 10.99 23.80 -8.88
CA SER A 84 12.22 24.26 -8.24
C SER A 84 13.13 23.13 -7.73
N ASN A 85 12.60 21.94 -7.45
CA ASN A 85 13.34 20.80 -6.90
C ASN A 85 13.38 19.58 -7.83
N LEU A 86 13.09 19.77 -9.12
CA LEU A 86 12.88 18.68 -10.07
C LEU A 86 14.12 17.79 -10.21
N SER A 87 15.32 18.38 -10.18
CA SER A 87 16.60 17.66 -10.21
C SER A 87 16.82 16.79 -8.97
N ILE A 88 16.50 17.32 -7.78
CA ILE A 88 16.63 16.60 -6.50
C ILE A 88 15.60 15.46 -6.42
N LEU A 89 14.37 15.69 -6.88
CA LEU A 89 13.33 14.66 -6.94
C LEU A 89 13.72 13.52 -7.88
N LEU A 90 14.20 13.85 -9.08
CA LEU A 90 14.71 12.85 -10.04
C LEU A 90 15.87 12.05 -9.45
N ALA A 91 16.86 12.73 -8.87
CA ALA A 91 18.01 12.07 -8.24
C ALA A 91 17.58 11.17 -7.07
N SER A 92 16.61 11.61 -6.26
CA SER A 92 16.08 10.82 -5.14
C SER A 92 15.32 9.59 -5.62
N VAL A 93 14.49 9.71 -6.67
CA VAL A 93 13.70 8.58 -7.18
C VAL A 93 14.61 7.56 -7.87
N PHE A 94 15.46 8.00 -8.79
CA PHE A 94 16.39 7.10 -9.49
C PHE A 94 17.42 6.52 -8.54
N GLY A 95 18.04 7.35 -7.71
CA GLY A 95 19.03 6.92 -6.73
C GLY A 95 18.43 5.95 -5.71
N GLY A 96 17.25 6.28 -5.17
CA GLY A 96 16.52 5.40 -4.26
C GLY A 96 16.17 4.06 -4.90
N THR A 97 15.64 4.06 -6.13
CA THR A 97 15.27 2.82 -6.85
C THR A 97 16.48 1.96 -7.20
N LEU A 98 17.57 2.56 -7.69
CA LEU A 98 18.80 1.83 -7.97
C LEU A 98 19.39 1.25 -6.69
N LEU A 99 19.43 2.03 -5.61
CA LEU A 99 19.95 1.60 -4.33
C LEU A 99 19.13 0.44 -3.76
N THR A 100 17.79 0.54 -3.76
CA THR A 100 16.93 -0.54 -3.27
C THR A 100 17.10 -1.81 -4.09
N LEU A 101 17.20 -1.71 -5.42
CA LEU A 101 17.44 -2.86 -6.29
C LEU A 101 18.80 -3.53 -6.01
N ILE A 102 19.88 -2.75 -5.90
CA ILE A 102 21.22 -3.28 -5.63
C ILE A 102 21.26 -3.96 -4.26
N VAL A 103 20.74 -3.29 -3.22
CA VAL A 103 20.73 -3.82 -1.85
C VAL A 103 19.88 -5.09 -1.79
N MET A 104 18.68 -5.10 -2.38
CA MET A 104 17.84 -6.29 -2.42
C MET A 104 18.52 -7.44 -3.16
N ALA A 105 19.11 -7.19 -4.33
CA ALA A 105 19.83 -8.20 -5.09
C ALA A 105 21.02 -8.78 -4.31
N PHE A 106 21.76 -7.95 -3.58
CA PHE A 106 22.86 -8.39 -2.74
C PHE A 106 22.39 -9.20 -1.53
N LEU A 107 21.32 -8.78 -0.85
CA LEU A 107 20.72 -9.50 0.28
C LEU A 107 20.26 -10.89 -0.13
N ILE A 108 19.58 -11.00 -1.28
CA ILE A 108 19.12 -12.28 -1.83
C ILE A 108 20.32 -13.18 -2.13
N ASN A 109 21.36 -12.66 -2.78
CA ASN A 109 22.57 -13.43 -3.06
C ASN A 109 23.25 -13.96 -1.80
N ILE A 110 23.27 -13.20 -0.69
CA ILE A 110 23.80 -13.67 0.59
C ILE A 110 22.92 -14.79 1.17
N LEU A 111 21.60 -14.57 1.24
CA LEU A 111 20.66 -15.54 1.80
C LEU A 111 20.60 -16.86 1.00
N GLU A 112 20.72 -16.80 -0.32
CA GLU A 112 20.79 -17.99 -1.18
C GLU A 112 22.12 -18.74 -1.04
N ARG A 113 23.20 -18.03 -0.72
CA ARG A 113 24.53 -18.62 -0.52
C ARG A 113 24.67 -19.37 0.80
N ASP A 114 23.84 -19.05 1.81
CA ASP A 114 23.75 -19.77 3.10
C ASP A 114 22.94 -21.10 3.00
N LYS A 115 22.21 -21.30 1.90
CA LYS A 115 21.45 -22.55 1.65
C LYS A 115 22.22 -23.61 0.84
N LYS A 116 23.51 -23.39 0.56
CA LYS A 116 24.36 -24.32 -0.22
C LYS A 116 25.52 -24.83 0.63
#